data_AF-D3K166-F1
#
_entry.id   AF-D3K166-F1
#
_cell.length_a   1.000
_cell.length_b   1.000
_cell.length_c   1.000
_cell.angle_alpha   90.00
_cell.angle_beta   90.00
_cell.angle_gamma   90.00
#
_symmetry.space_group_name_H-M   'P 1'
#
loop_
_entity.id
_entity.type
_entity.pdbx_description
1 polymer ?
#
loop_
_entity_poly.entity_id
_entity_poly.type
_entity_poly.pdbx_seq_one_letter_code
_entity_poly.pdbx_strand_id
1 'polypeptide(L)' 'ALMGSNMQRQAVPLVRAEAPFVGTGWKSMYARDLGIVGNAKRNGIVDQVDANRIVTPCNRRFLD' A
#
# COMPACT_ATOMS: atom_id res chain seq x y z
N ALA A 1 -27.20 -1.88 3.20
CA ALA A 1 -25.77 -2.01 3.56
C ALA A 1 -25.27 -3.47 3.56
N LEU A 2 -26.04 -4.45 4.02
CA LEU A 2 -25.61 -5.86 4.18
C LEU A 2 -24.98 -6.50 2.94
N MET A 3 -25.68 -6.48 1.80
CA MET A 3 -25.20 -7.12 0.56
C MET A 3 -23.94 -6.42 0.01
N GLY A 4 -23.88 -5.09 0.09
CA GLY A 4 -22.73 -4.31 -0.38
C GLY A 4 -21.45 -4.59 0.42
N SER A 5 -21.54 -4.66 1.75
CA SER A 5 -20.40 -5.00 2.59
C SER A 5 -19.94 -6.44 2.39
N ASN A 6 -20.86 -7.37 2.10
CA ASN A 6 -20.49 -8.76 1.85
C ASN A 6 -19.85 -8.96 0.46
N MET A 7 -20.36 -8.25 -0.55
CA MET A 7 -19.83 -8.27 -1.91
C MET A 7 -18.39 -7.74 -1.96
N GLN A 8 -18.04 -6.71 -1.18
CA GLN A 8 -16.67 -6.19 -1.12
C GLN A 8 -15.64 -7.24 -0.70
N ARG A 9 -16.03 -8.18 0.17
CA ARG A 9 -15.16 -9.30 0.60
C ARG A 9 -15.02 -10.41 -0.45
N GLN A 10 -15.84 -10.41 -1.48
CA GLN A 10 -15.81 -11.39 -2.58
C GLN A 10 -15.11 -10.84 -3.83
N ALA A 11 -14.60 -9.61 -3.78
CA ALA A 11 -13.92 -8.99 -4.90
C ALA A 11 -12.63 -9.75 -5.25
N VAL A 12 -12.40 -9.95 -6.54
CA VAL A 12 -11.19 -10.61 -7.07
C VAL A 12 -10.15 -9.54 -7.45
N PRO A 13 -8.85 -9.73 -7.18
CA PRO A 13 -7.81 -8.78 -7.58
C PRO A 13 -7.71 -8.65 -9.11
N LEU A 14 -7.58 -7.41 -9.59
CA LEU A 14 -7.38 -7.09 -11.00
C LEU A 14 -5.91 -6.77 -11.27
N VAL A 15 -5.45 -7.02 -12.50
CA VAL A 15 -4.09 -6.62 -12.95
C VAL A 15 -3.91 -5.11 -12.87
N ARG A 16 -4.97 -4.34 -13.17
CA ARG A 16 -5.01 -2.89 -13.07
C ARG A 16 -6.17 -2.48 -12.16
N ALA A 17 -5.88 -2.26 -10.89
CA ALA A 17 -6.87 -1.78 -9.92
C ALA A 17 -7.01 -0.26 -9.99
N GLU A 18 -8.25 0.24 -9.92
CA GLU A 18 -8.55 1.67 -9.88
C GLU A 18 -9.32 2.03 -8.62
N ALA A 19 -9.04 3.20 -8.06
CA ALA A 19 -9.73 3.67 -6.87
C ALA A 19 -11.13 4.18 -7.25
N PRO A 20 -12.17 3.94 -6.41
CA PRO A 20 -13.50 4.49 -6.67
C PRO A 20 -13.50 6.01 -6.65
N PHE A 21 -14.17 6.64 -7.63
CA PHE A 21 -14.30 8.09 -7.78
C PHE A 21 -14.82 8.80 -6.52
N VAL A 22 -15.78 8.17 -5.83
CA VAL A 22 -16.29 8.64 -4.53
C VAL A 22 -15.92 7.60 -3.48
N GLY A 23 -15.33 8.06 -2.37
CA GLY A 23 -14.86 7.18 -1.31
C GLY A 23 -15.02 7.81 0.06
N THR A 24 -14.93 6.97 1.09
CA THR A 24 -15.10 7.36 2.49
C THR A 24 -13.78 7.77 3.17
N GLY A 25 -12.65 7.71 2.46
CA GLY A 25 -11.30 7.96 3.02
C GLY A 25 -10.65 6.75 3.71
N TRP A 26 -11.39 5.68 3.99
CA TRP A 26 -10.88 4.52 4.73
C TRP A 26 -9.87 3.64 3.97
N LYS A 27 -9.85 3.74 2.64
CA LYS A 27 -9.09 2.83 1.75
C LYS A 27 -7.58 2.82 2.06
N SER A 28 -7.00 3.99 2.36
CA SER A 28 -5.56 4.10 2.65
C SER A 28 -5.19 3.47 4.00
N MET A 29 -6.06 3.59 5.00
CA MET A 29 -5.86 2.96 6.30
C MET A 29 -6.00 1.44 6.17
N TYR A 30 -7.10 0.98 5.56
CA TYR A 30 -7.34 -0.44 5.32
C TYR A 30 -6.23 -1.12 4.52
N ALA A 31 -5.74 -0.48 3.44
CA ALA A 31 -4.63 -1.03 2.65
C ALA A 31 -3.35 -1.22 3.48
N ARG A 32 -3.01 -0.23 4.33
CA ARG A 32 -1.85 -0.28 5.22
C ARG A 32 -1.99 -1.37 6.29
N ASP A 33 -3.15 -1.42 6.94
CA ASP A 33 -3.39 -2.33 8.07
C ASP A 33 -3.45 -3.79 7.64
N LEU A 34 -3.86 -4.07 6.40
CA LEU A 34 -3.86 -5.42 5.84
C LEU A 34 -2.46 -5.96 5.51
N GLY A 35 -1.42 -5.12 5.49
CA GLY A 35 -0.06 -5.53 5.16
C GLY A 35 0.15 -6.00 3.71
N ILE A 36 -0.80 -5.73 2.81
CA ILE A 36 -0.71 -6.09 1.39
C ILE A 36 0.23 -5.12 0.64
N VAL A 37 0.33 -3.88 1.12
CA VAL A 37 1.27 -2.88 0.60
C VAL A 37 2.59 -2.91 1.37
N GLY A 38 3.70 -2.70 0.66
CA GLY A 38 5.01 -2.55 1.26
C GLY A 38 5.16 -1.16 1.89
N ASN A 39 5.33 -1.09 3.21
CA ASN A 39 5.62 0.15 3.94
C ASN A 39 7.10 0.20 4.33
N ALA A 40 7.71 1.38 4.21
CA ALA A 40 9.04 1.62 4.75
C ALA A 40 9.00 1.56 6.29
N LYS A 41 9.88 0.75 6.88
CA LYS A 41 9.96 0.61 8.36
C LYS A 41 10.64 1.80 9.03
N ARG A 42 11.46 2.53 8.28
CA ARG A 42 12.27 3.66 8.75
C ARG A 42 12.34 4.70 7.64
N ASN A 43 12.56 5.95 8.03
CA ASN A 43 12.85 7.01 7.08
C ASN A 43 14.19 6.75 6.38
N GLY A 44 14.28 7.12 5.11
CA GLY A 44 15.49 6.94 4.30
C GLY A 44 15.23 7.31 2.84
N ILE A 45 16.30 7.29 2.05
CA ILE A 45 16.27 7.54 0.60
C ILE A 45 16.32 6.19 -0.12
N VAL A 46 15.54 6.05 -1.19
CA VAL A 46 15.54 4.83 -2.02
C VAL A 46 16.84 4.80 -2.83
N ASP A 47 17.60 3.72 -2.69
CA ASP A 47 18.88 3.53 -3.39
C ASP A 47 18.71 2.68 -4.65
N GLN A 48 17.90 1.62 -4.58
CA GLN A 48 17.65 0.72 -5.71
C GLN A 48 16.18 0.29 -5.78
N VAL A 49 15.66 0.16 -7.01
CA VAL A 49 14.31 -0.31 -7.31
C VAL A 49 14.38 -1.37 -8.39
N ASP A 50 13.86 -2.56 -8.10
CA ASP A 50 13.65 -3.69 -9.00
C ASP A 50 12.23 -4.22 -8.79
N ALA A 51 11.68 -4.97 -9.76
CA ALA A 51 10.42 -5.68 -9.63
C ALA A 51 10.40 -6.67 -8.46
N ASN A 52 11.56 -7.20 -8.06
CA ASN A 52 11.65 -8.16 -6.95
C ASN A 52 12.00 -7.53 -5.60
N ARG A 53 12.61 -6.33 -5.56
CA ARG A 53 13.05 -5.72 -4.30
C ARG A 53 13.22 -4.20 -4.39
N ILE A 54 13.06 -3.55 -3.25
CA ILE A 54 13.37 -2.14 -3.04
C ILE A 54 14.40 -2.06 -1.90
N VAL A 55 15.50 -1.34 -2.11
CA VAL A 55 16.57 -1.16 -1.11
C VAL A 55 16.53 0.27 -0.58
N THR A 56 16.45 0.39 0.75
CA THR A 56 16.44 1.67 1.46
C THR A 56 17.42 1.58 2.63
N PRO A 57 18.66 2.10 2.49
CA PRO A 57 19.65 2.08 3.56
C PRO A 57 19.20 2.99 4.72
N CYS A 58 19.19 2.45 5.94
CA CYS A 58 18.76 3.18 7.13
C CYS A 58 19.92 3.88 7.87
N ASN A 59 21.02 4.20 7.17
CA ASN A 59 22.18 4.83 7.81
C ASN A 59 21.97 6.33 7.97
N ARG A 60 22.18 6.79 9.22
CA ARG A 60 21.97 8.17 9.67
C ARG A 60 22.78 9.24 8.89
N ARG A 61 23.80 8.83 8.11
CA ARG A 61 24.70 9.71 7.35
C ARG A 61 24.09 10.35 6.09
N PHE A 62 22.93 9.89 5.62
CA PHE A 62 22.28 10.41 4.40
C PHE A 62 21.07 11.33 4.69
N LEU A 63 20.85 11.71 5.95
CA LEU A 63 19.77 12.61 6.39
C LEU A 63 20.29 14.00 6.79
N ASP A 64 21.56 14.31 6.48
CA ASP A 64 22.18 15.63 6.65
C ASP A 64 22.17 16.41 5.34
#